data_AF-A0A3Q0H648-F1
#
_entry.id   AF-A0A3Q0H648-F1
#
_cell.length_a   1.000
_cell.length_b   1.000
_cell.length_c   1.000
_cell.angle_alpha   90.00
_cell.angle_beta   90.00
_cell.angle_gamma   90.00
#
_symmetry.space_group_name_H-M   'P 1'
#
loop_
_entity.id
_entity.type
_entity.pdbx_description
1 polymer ?
#
loop_
_entity_poly.entity_id
_entity_poly.type
_entity_poly.pdbx_seq_one_letter_code
_entity_poly.pdbx_strand_id
1 'polypeptide(L)'
;MTVVKQSKKEQASFLVCLPSSSSTEDVDVWEPQDKKGSRQKGASGSETAPASQERKSSDKEGKTEGHPTMKPFTDEDVEYYLQTKVEQRHLLVSKTVDEVQMMIQQLTTEVSCRDIRFQPISNSGIHNENFKVLTPSQFLMTVPLRGLTGYKEHQVRRWRYYTVQGEKLLSSVRNPEELHQWLEVEQFSKSLQQWHDTDMNFEGDLVPAKVLAVFRDLVEKSIITCDLSRKISLLESFSSVVRVAVETSNLQVEVELVPTVEILTCWPEKARWPRCLRRWPSQEKVQCVKSFGFNLLARSNYHWQLGFSRAERLLMEGIDEDGGCRMKCFRVMRQMKEDIWCKGNKPVLTSYHLQMVLLWTCEKYPRAKDWRYFREGFLRLVRKLHKCVSQHFLKHYFLRDANLFQYANTSDLDLVAGKLIVFLENPVICLD
;
A
#
# COMPACT_ATOMS: atom_id res chain seq x y z
N MET A 1 49.61 -41.24 -26.29
CA MET A 1 49.99 -39.85 -25.94
C MET A 1 48.72 -39.01 -26.04
N THR A 2 48.20 -38.26 -25.08
CA THR A 2 48.37 -38.12 -23.63
C THR A 2 47.07 -37.45 -23.18
N VAL A 3 46.45 -37.96 -22.12
CA VAL A 3 45.33 -37.34 -21.41
C VAL A 3 45.86 -36.19 -20.56
N VAL A 4 45.21 -35.02 -20.51
CA VAL A 4 45.25 -34.15 -19.32
C VAL A 4 43.90 -33.45 -19.11
N LYS A 5 43.17 -33.90 -18.09
CA LYS A 5 42.26 -33.08 -17.25
C LYS A 5 43.13 -32.18 -16.36
N GLN A 6 42.69 -30.96 -16.05
CA GLN A 6 42.90 -30.43 -14.70
C GLN A 6 41.92 -29.31 -14.32
N SER A 7 41.26 -29.56 -13.19
CA SER A 7 40.60 -28.62 -12.29
C SER A 7 41.64 -27.90 -11.44
N LYS A 8 41.38 -26.66 -11.01
CA LYS A 8 41.75 -26.20 -9.65
C LYS A 8 40.95 -24.98 -9.19
N LYS A 9 40.52 -25.10 -7.92
CA LYS A 9 39.90 -24.14 -7.00
C LYS A 9 40.93 -23.12 -6.46
N GLU A 10 40.38 -22.19 -5.65
CA GLU A 10 41.00 -21.36 -4.58
C GLU A 10 41.35 -19.92 -5.02
N GLN A 11 41.14 -18.85 -4.24
CA GLN A 11 40.78 -18.67 -2.83
C GLN A 11 40.28 -17.23 -2.60
N ALA A 12 39.62 -17.01 -1.47
CA ALA A 12 39.10 -15.74 -0.97
C ALA A 12 40.21 -14.73 -0.60
N SER A 13 39.87 -13.44 -0.64
CA SER A 13 40.62 -12.40 0.09
C SER A 13 39.66 -11.29 0.54
N PHE A 14 39.50 -11.21 1.86
CA PHE A 14 38.87 -10.15 2.62
C PHE A 14 39.62 -8.82 2.41
N LEU A 15 38.90 -7.71 2.27
CA LEU A 15 39.43 -6.40 2.66
C LEU A 15 38.40 -5.64 3.48
N VAL A 16 38.73 -5.46 4.75
CA VAL A 16 38.05 -4.67 5.78
C VAL A 16 38.52 -3.23 5.64
N CYS A 17 37.62 -2.26 5.54
CA CYS A 17 37.94 -0.84 5.74
C CYS A 17 37.09 -0.28 6.90
N LEU A 18 37.78 0.09 7.97
CA LEU A 18 37.22 0.78 9.14
C LEU A 18 37.02 2.28 8.84
N PRO A 19 36.04 2.95 9.48
CA PRO A 19 35.73 4.35 9.23
C PRO A 19 36.50 5.30 10.15
N SER A 20 36.94 6.43 9.60
CA SER A 20 37.42 7.58 10.35
C SER A 20 36.24 8.48 10.76
N SER A 21 36.13 8.69 12.07
CA SER A 21 35.21 9.61 12.73
C SER A 21 35.71 11.05 12.58
N SER A 22 34.80 11.97 12.27
CA SER A 22 34.87 13.33 12.83
C SER A 22 33.45 13.83 13.08
N SER A 23 33.27 14.32 14.29
CA SER A 23 32.06 14.87 14.87
C SER A 23 31.95 16.35 14.57
N THR A 24 30.77 16.79 14.15
CA THR A 24 30.29 18.15 14.45
C THR A 24 28.79 18.05 14.67
N GLU A 25 28.39 18.53 15.83
CA GLU A 25 27.01 18.75 16.25
C GLU A 25 26.37 19.76 15.30
N ASP A 26 25.12 19.56 14.89
CA ASP A 26 24.26 20.67 14.55
C ASP A 26 22.77 20.30 14.64
N VAL A 27 22.04 21.30 15.12
CA VAL A 27 20.65 21.33 15.51
C VAL A 27 19.80 21.55 14.26
N ASP A 28 18.78 20.70 14.01
CA ASP A 28 17.77 20.98 12.98
C ASP A 28 16.36 20.81 13.54
N VAL A 29 15.78 21.98 13.81
CA VAL A 29 14.37 22.25 14.10
C VAL A 29 13.60 22.21 12.78
N TRP A 30 12.56 21.38 12.70
CA TRP A 30 11.57 21.46 11.62
C TRP A 30 10.26 21.99 12.22
N GLU A 31 10.08 23.31 12.16
CA GLU A 31 8.79 23.98 12.36
C GLU A 31 8.06 24.14 11.01
N PRO A 32 6.74 23.88 10.95
CA PRO A 32 5.93 24.20 9.78
C PRO A 32 5.54 25.68 9.78
N GLN A 33 5.66 26.33 8.63
CA GLN A 33 5.28 27.74 8.42
C GLN A 33 3.76 27.95 8.56
N ASP A 34 3.41 28.94 9.39
CA ASP A 34 2.08 29.48 9.61
C ASP A 34 1.46 30.11 8.36
N LYS A 35 0.18 29.82 8.13
CA LYS A 35 -0.71 30.67 7.32
C LYS A 35 -1.46 31.64 8.24
N LYS A 36 -1.25 32.94 7.99
CA LYS A 36 -1.94 34.08 8.62
C LYS A 36 -3.42 34.15 8.27
N GLY A 37 -4.20 34.59 9.26
CA GLY A 37 -5.53 35.22 9.14
C GLY A 37 -6.55 34.57 10.08
N SER A 38 -7.29 35.23 10.97
CA SER A 38 -7.47 36.63 11.31
C SER A 38 -8.08 36.71 12.72
N ARG A 39 -7.74 37.77 13.47
CA ARG A 39 -8.27 38.10 14.80
C ARG A 39 -9.78 38.35 14.78
N GLN A 40 -10.46 37.86 15.81
CA GLN A 40 -11.52 38.63 16.47
C GLN A 40 -11.46 38.42 17.99
N LYS A 41 -11.42 39.54 18.71
CA LYS A 41 -11.41 39.65 20.18
C LYS A 41 -12.83 39.53 20.73
N GLY A 42 -12.97 38.87 21.87
CA GLY A 42 -14.13 38.98 22.77
C GLY A 42 -13.64 38.75 24.20
N ALA A 43 -13.93 39.70 25.09
CA ALA A 43 -13.42 39.82 26.46
C ALA A 43 -14.47 39.40 27.50
N SER A 44 -14.05 39.45 28.78
CA SER A 44 -14.80 39.29 30.05
C SER A 44 -14.93 37.84 30.56
N GLY A 45 -14.75 37.51 31.83
CA GLY A 45 -14.40 38.29 33.03
C GLY A 45 -14.18 37.33 34.22
N SER A 46 -13.42 37.82 35.21
CA SER A 46 -13.50 37.62 36.67
C SER A 46 -14.58 36.65 37.20
N GLU A 47 -14.38 35.84 38.26
CA GLU A 47 -14.12 36.30 39.63
C GLU A 47 -14.00 35.10 40.62
N THR A 48 -13.12 35.26 41.62
CA THR A 48 -13.20 34.82 43.04
C THR A 48 -13.51 33.38 43.48
N ALA A 49 -12.55 32.83 44.24
CA ALA A 49 -12.79 31.93 45.38
C ALA A 49 -13.29 32.72 46.61
N PRO A 50 -13.90 32.07 47.62
CA PRO A 50 -13.09 31.78 48.81
C PRO A 50 -13.40 30.44 49.53
N ALA A 51 -12.53 30.14 50.48
CA ALA A 51 -12.49 28.97 51.36
C ALA A 51 -13.50 29.00 52.53
N SER A 52 -13.83 27.85 53.12
CA SER A 52 -13.46 27.46 54.51
C SER A 52 -14.42 26.45 55.20
N GLN A 53 -13.79 25.57 56.00
CA GLN A 53 -14.25 24.84 57.20
C GLN A 53 -15.15 23.59 57.06
N GLU A 54 -14.72 22.37 57.40
CA GLU A 54 -14.28 21.74 58.68
C GLU A 54 -15.46 21.10 59.47
N ARG A 55 -15.57 19.75 59.47
CA ARG A 55 -15.60 18.83 60.64
C ARG A 55 -16.40 17.51 60.49
N LYS A 56 -15.76 16.45 61.06
CA LYS A 56 -16.28 15.23 61.71
C LYS A 56 -16.63 13.96 60.89
N SER A 57 -15.66 13.04 60.87
CA SER A 57 -15.70 11.67 61.42
C SER A 57 -17.03 10.92 61.49
N SER A 58 -17.12 9.82 60.73
CA SER A 58 -17.70 8.55 61.19
C SER A 58 -17.35 7.41 60.23
N ASP A 59 -16.77 6.34 60.76
CA ASP A 59 -16.53 5.05 60.10
C ASP A 59 -17.80 4.46 59.46
N LYS A 60 -17.65 3.89 58.26
CA LYS A 60 -18.22 2.57 57.88
C LYS A 60 -17.82 2.17 56.45
N GLU A 61 -17.07 1.07 56.39
CA GLU A 61 -16.99 0.05 55.33
C GLU A 61 -17.47 0.45 53.94
N GLY A 62 -16.51 0.87 53.10
CA GLY A 62 -16.67 1.01 51.66
C GLY A 62 -15.79 0.00 50.94
N LYS A 63 -16.44 -1.03 50.37
CA LYS A 63 -15.95 -1.94 49.32
C LYS A 63 -14.90 -1.24 48.44
N THR A 64 -13.66 -1.70 48.49
CA THR A 64 -12.67 -1.43 47.44
C THR A 64 -13.17 -2.13 46.18
N GLU A 65 -14.01 -1.45 45.41
CA GLU A 65 -14.17 -1.76 44.00
C GLU A 65 -12.80 -1.58 43.37
N GLY A 66 -12.17 -2.72 43.06
CA GLY A 66 -10.94 -2.75 42.30
C GLY A 66 -11.18 -2.01 41.00
N HIS A 67 -10.67 -0.79 40.92
CA HIS A 67 -10.34 -0.18 39.64
C HIS A 67 -9.58 -1.26 38.85
N PRO A 68 -10.01 -1.63 37.63
CA PRO A 68 -9.28 -2.62 36.87
C PRO A 68 -7.87 -2.05 36.68
N THR A 69 -6.89 -2.62 37.39
CA THR A 69 -5.48 -2.34 37.20
C THR A 69 -5.17 -2.68 35.75
N MET A 70 -5.17 -1.66 34.90
CA MET A 70 -4.82 -1.78 33.49
C MET A 70 -3.34 -2.15 33.43
N LYS A 71 -3.09 -3.45 33.21
CA LYS A 71 -1.74 -3.98 33.12
C LYS A 71 -1.08 -3.40 31.87
N PRO A 72 0.18 -2.91 31.97
CA PRO A 72 0.96 -2.57 30.80
C PRO A 72 1.17 -3.83 29.95
N PHE A 73 0.97 -3.71 28.64
CA PHE A 73 1.07 -4.80 27.69
C PHE A 73 2.46 -5.43 27.66
N THR A 74 2.52 -6.76 27.68
CA THR A 74 3.77 -7.55 27.61
C THR A 74 4.02 -8.11 26.21
N ASP A 75 5.25 -8.52 25.91
CA ASP A 75 5.58 -9.17 24.64
C ASP A 75 4.82 -10.51 24.46
N GLU A 76 4.44 -11.16 25.57
CA GLU A 76 3.66 -12.41 25.63
C GLU A 76 2.19 -12.17 25.22
N ASP A 77 1.57 -11.10 25.72
CA ASP A 77 0.19 -10.72 25.34
C ASP A 77 0.07 -10.45 23.83
N VAL A 78 1.10 -9.83 23.25
CA VAL A 78 1.18 -9.53 21.82
C VAL A 78 1.33 -10.82 21.01
N GLU A 79 2.16 -11.74 21.46
CA GLU A 79 2.35 -13.02 20.77
C GLU A 79 1.07 -13.85 20.80
N TYR A 80 0.40 -13.90 21.95
CA TYR A 80 -0.91 -14.56 22.08
C TYR A 80 -1.98 -13.92 21.18
N TYR A 81 -2.04 -12.59 21.12
CA TYR A 81 -2.95 -11.86 20.24
C TYR A 81 -2.69 -12.17 18.76
N LEU A 82 -1.43 -12.18 18.34
CA LEU A 82 -1.03 -12.55 16.99
C LEU A 82 -1.41 -14.00 16.67
N GLN A 83 -1.09 -14.95 17.55
CA GLN A 83 -1.42 -16.37 17.37
C GLN A 83 -2.93 -16.57 17.23
N THR A 84 -3.72 -15.98 18.12
CA THR A 84 -5.14 -16.30 18.26
C THR A 84 -5.98 -15.63 17.17
N LYS A 85 -5.75 -14.35 16.90
CA LYS A 85 -6.60 -13.56 15.98
C LYS A 85 -6.03 -13.51 14.55
N VAL A 86 -4.71 -13.43 14.40
CA VAL A 86 -4.09 -13.24 13.07
C VAL A 86 -3.98 -14.57 12.33
N GLU A 87 -3.58 -15.66 12.98
CA GLU A 87 -3.35 -16.93 12.28
C GLU A 87 -4.63 -17.60 11.80
N GLN A 88 -5.68 -17.63 12.62
CA GLN A 88 -6.98 -18.20 12.22
C GLN A 88 -7.52 -17.48 10.97
N ARG A 89 -7.43 -16.16 10.95
CA ARG A 89 -7.79 -15.33 9.80
C ARG A 89 -6.89 -15.60 8.61
N HIS A 90 -5.58 -15.74 8.83
CA HIS A 90 -4.62 -16.06 7.78
C HIS A 90 -4.94 -17.41 7.10
N LEU A 91 -5.30 -18.43 7.89
CA LEU A 91 -5.72 -19.74 7.36
C LEU A 91 -6.98 -19.63 6.50
N LEU A 92 -8.00 -18.92 6.97
CA LEU A 92 -9.24 -18.71 6.22
C LEU A 92 -8.97 -17.95 4.92
N VAL A 93 -8.25 -16.82 5.00
CA VAL A 93 -7.91 -16.02 3.82
C VAL A 93 -7.06 -16.84 2.86
N SER A 94 -6.05 -17.59 3.33
CA SER A 94 -5.22 -18.45 2.48
C SER A 94 -6.05 -19.43 1.66
N LYS A 95 -6.97 -20.16 2.30
CA LYS A 95 -7.85 -21.10 1.60
C LYS A 95 -8.70 -20.39 0.54
N THR A 96 -9.30 -19.27 0.89
CA THR A 96 -10.09 -18.46 -0.04
C THR A 96 -9.23 -17.93 -1.20
N VAL A 97 -7.99 -17.52 -0.95
CA VAL A 97 -7.04 -17.07 -1.96
C VAL A 97 -6.74 -18.18 -2.97
N ASP A 98 -6.47 -19.40 -2.51
CA ASP A 98 -6.15 -20.52 -3.38
C ASP A 98 -7.33 -20.85 -4.31
N GLU A 99 -8.57 -20.91 -3.79
CA GLU A 99 -9.77 -21.16 -4.58
C GLU A 99 -9.99 -20.07 -5.65
N VAL A 100 -9.82 -18.80 -5.28
CA VAL A 100 -9.98 -17.67 -6.21
C VAL A 100 -8.89 -17.69 -7.26
N GLN A 101 -7.64 -17.94 -6.89
CA GLN A 101 -6.52 -18.01 -7.85
C GLN A 101 -6.73 -19.10 -8.89
N MET A 102 -7.24 -20.27 -8.49
CA MET A 102 -7.57 -21.34 -9.44
C MET A 102 -8.63 -20.91 -10.46
N MET A 103 -9.73 -20.33 -9.98
CA MET A 103 -10.83 -19.89 -10.83
C MET A 103 -10.43 -18.75 -11.78
N ILE A 104 -9.70 -17.75 -11.27
CA ILE A 104 -9.24 -16.62 -12.09
C ILE A 104 -8.12 -17.04 -13.04
N GLN A 105 -7.27 -18.02 -12.70
CA GLN A 105 -6.30 -18.58 -13.64
C GLN A 105 -6.99 -19.23 -14.84
N GLN A 106 -8.01 -20.06 -14.60
CA GLN A 106 -8.79 -20.67 -15.67
C GLN A 106 -9.42 -19.59 -16.56
N LEU A 107 -10.05 -18.59 -15.95
CA LEU A 107 -10.66 -17.46 -16.65
C LEU A 107 -9.65 -16.66 -17.50
N THR A 108 -8.52 -16.28 -16.92
CA THR A 108 -7.49 -15.49 -17.63
C THR A 108 -6.74 -16.29 -18.69
N THR A 109 -6.69 -17.61 -18.58
CA THR A 109 -6.18 -18.51 -19.62
C THR A 109 -7.08 -18.46 -20.86
N GLU A 110 -8.39 -18.56 -20.68
CA GLU A 110 -9.35 -18.41 -21.77
C GLU A 110 -9.33 -17.01 -22.39
N VAL A 111 -9.21 -15.95 -21.56
CA VAL A 111 -9.00 -14.58 -22.05
C VAL A 111 -7.76 -14.49 -22.94
N SER A 112 -6.64 -15.10 -22.51
CA SER A 112 -5.39 -15.09 -23.29
C SER A 112 -5.48 -15.88 -24.60
N CYS A 113 -6.26 -16.98 -24.64
CA CYS A 113 -6.53 -17.71 -25.87
C CYS A 113 -7.30 -16.86 -26.90
N ARG A 114 -8.18 -15.97 -26.42
CA ARG A 114 -8.97 -15.06 -27.27
C ARG A 114 -8.19 -13.84 -27.72
N ASP A 115 -7.37 -13.28 -26.83
CA ASP A 115 -6.55 -12.12 -27.12
C ASP A 115 -5.16 -12.24 -26.44
N ILE A 116 -4.14 -12.40 -27.28
CA ILE A 116 -2.76 -12.62 -26.88
C ILE A 116 -2.15 -11.46 -26.09
N ARG A 117 -2.76 -10.26 -26.15
CA ARG A 117 -2.30 -9.07 -25.41
C ARG A 117 -2.45 -9.26 -23.90
N PHE A 118 -3.35 -10.11 -23.44
CA PHE A 118 -3.56 -10.40 -22.02
C PHE A 118 -2.81 -11.67 -21.62
N GLN A 119 -1.91 -11.57 -20.64
CA GLN A 119 -1.19 -12.70 -20.08
C GLN A 119 -2.07 -13.44 -19.06
N PRO A 120 -2.13 -14.78 -19.09
CA PRO A 120 -2.77 -15.53 -18.02
C PRO A 120 -2.00 -15.34 -16.72
N ILE A 121 -2.71 -15.19 -15.61
CA ILE A 121 -2.06 -15.13 -14.31
C ILE A 121 -1.48 -16.50 -13.95
N SER A 122 -0.29 -16.52 -13.37
CA SER A 122 0.32 -17.77 -12.89
C SER A 122 -0.22 -18.11 -11.50
N ASN A 123 -0.57 -19.37 -11.25
CA ASN A 123 -0.95 -19.84 -9.93
C ASN A 123 0.32 -20.15 -9.11
N SER A 124 0.77 -19.15 -8.36
CA SER A 124 1.95 -19.24 -7.48
C SER A 124 1.58 -19.10 -6.00
N GLY A 125 0.31 -19.34 -5.64
CA GLY A 125 -0.19 -19.25 -4.26
C GLY A 125 -0.13 -17.83 -3.68
N ILE A 126 -0.02 -17.72 -2.36
CA ILE A 126 -0.02 -16.45 -1.59
C ILE A 126 1.13 -15.51 -2.02
N HIS A 127 2.22 -16.05 -2.57
CA HIS A 127 3.37 -15.28 -3.07
C HIS A 127 3.23 -14.80 -4.51
N ASN A 128 2.06 -14.99 -5.13
CA ASN A 128 1.79 -14.49 -6.47
C ASN A 128 1.98 -12.98 -6.52
N GLU A 129 2.92 -12.54 -7.35
CA GLU A 129 3.26 -11.12 -7.43
C GLU A 129 2.08 -10.25 -7.84
N ASN A 130 1.13 -10.88 -8.53
CA ASN A 130 -0.07 -10.26 -9.06
C ASN A 130 -1.22 -10.17 -8.07
N PHE A 131 -1.12 -10.81 -6.91
CA PHE A 131 -2.22 -10.90 -5.96
C PHE A 131 -2.03 -9.96 -4.77
N LYS A 132 -3.09 -9.23 -4.39
CA LYS A 132 -3.13 -8.39 -3.19
C LYS A 132 -4.44 -8.57 -2.42
N VAL A 133 -4.32 -8.87 -1.12
CA VAL A 133 -5.47 -8.85 -0.19
C VAL A 133 -5.74 -7.42 0.24
N LEU A 134 -6.90 -6.86 -0.13
CA LEU A 134 -7.33 -5.53 0.33
C LEU A 134 -8.05 -5.64 1.67
N THR A 135 -9.02 -6.55 1.73
CA THR A 135 -9.76 -6.98 2.92
C THR A 135 -10.00 -8.50 2.81
N PRO A 136 -10.53 -9.19 3.84
CA PRO A 136 -10.83 -10.63 3.72
C PRO A 136 -11.84 -10.98 2.63
N SER A 137 -12.67 -10.02 2.22
CA SER A 137 -13.70 -10.21 1.19
C SER A 137 -13.41 -9.44 -0.11
N GLN A 138 -12.29 -8.73 -0.20
CA GLN A 138 -11.92 -7.94 -1.37
C GLN A 138 -10.46 -8.16 -1.75
N PHE A 139 -10.25 -8.61 -2.98
CA PHE A 139 -8.94 -8.89 -3.54
C PHE A 139 -8.67 -8.06 -4.79
N LEU A 140 -7.39 -7.87 -5.08
CA LEU A 140 -6.93 -7.25 -6.32
C LEU A 140 -5.96 -8.22 -7.00
N MET A 141 -6.19 -8.45 -8.29
CA MET A 141 -5.31 -9.23 -9.16
C MET A 141 -4.87 -8.39 -10.35
N THR A 142 -3.57 -8.23 -10.54
CA THR A 142 -3.02 -7.63 -11.77
C THR A 142 -2.98 -8.68 -12.88
N VAL A 143 -3.41 -8.30 -14.08
CA VAL A 143 -3.38 -9.14 -15.28
C VAL A 143 -2.31 -8.55 -16.20
N PRO A 144 -1.13 -9.16 -16.30
CA PRO A 144 -0.03 -8.59 -17.08
C PRO A 144 -0.40 -8.47 -18.57
N LEU A 145 0.06 -7.41 -19.21
CA LEU A 145 -0.11 -7.17 -20.64
C LEU A 145 1.16 -7.57 -21.40
N ARG A 146 0.99 -8.32 -22.49
CA ARG A 146 2.08 -8.84 -23.32
C ARG A 146 2.39 -7.94 -24.50
N GLY A 147 3.62 -8.08 -24.98
CA GLY A 147 4.00 -7.49 -26.26
C GLY A 147 4.28 -6.00 -26.19
N LEU A 148 4.66 -5.47 -25.02
CA LEU A 148 5.16 -4.11 -24.84
C LEU A 148 6.52 -4.24 -24.13
N THR A 149 7.63 -4.04 -24.83
CA THR A 149 8.98 -4.26 -24.25
C THR A 149 10.00 -3.18 -24.64
N GLY A 150 11.00 -3.01 -23.77
CA GLY A 150 12.02 -1.97 -23.91
C GLY A 150 11.43 -0.57 -23.80
N TYR A 151 10.70 -0.34 -22.70
CA TYR A 151 10.12 0.95 -22.36
C TYR A 151 11.21 2.02 -22.18
N LYS A 152 10.94 3.21 -22.72
CA LYS A 152 11.73 4.42 -22.55
C LYS A 152 10.80 5.57 -22.20
N GLU A 153 11.04 6.18 -21.05
CA GLU A 153 10.33 7.39 -20.65
C GLU A 153 10.76 8.54 -21.58
N HIS A 154 9.77 9.25 -22.14
CA HIS A 154 9.98 10.39 -23.02
C HIS A 154 9.62 11.68 -22.27
N GLN A 155 10.22 12.81 -22.67
CA GLN A 155 9.88 14.10 -22.05
C GLN A 155 8.39 14.44 -22.21
N VAL A 156 7.84 14.99 -21.12
CA VAL A 156 6.42 15.23 -20.91
C VAL A 156 5.81 16.11 -22.01
N ARG A 157 4.87 15.55 -22.77
CA ARG A 157 3.91 16.32 -23.59
C ARG A 157 2.80 16.90 -22.70
N ARG A 158 2.13 17.96 -23.17
CA ARG A 158 0.96 18.55 -22.48
C ARG A 158 -0.14 17.50 -22.27
N TRP A 159 -0.91 17.63 -21.17
CA TRP A 159 -1.96 16.67 -20.88
C TRP A 159 -3.06 16.62 -21.94
N ARG A 160 -3.28 15.43 -22.53
CA ARG A 160 -4.34 15.10 -23.49
C ARG A 160 -5.45 14.33 -22.81
N TYR A 161 -6.69 14.68 -23.13
CA TYR A 161 -7.87 13.94 -22.70
C TYR A 161 -8.67 13.62 -23.95
N TYR A 162 -9.42 12.52 -23.92
CA TYR A 162 -10.20 12.06 -25.07
C TYR A 162 -11.67 11.97 -24.70
N THR A 163 -12.58 12.19 -25.65
CA THR A 163 -13.98 11.80 -25.51
C THR A 163 -14.10 10.28 -25.62
N VAL A 164 -15.28 9.74 -25.31
CA VAL A 164 -15.59 8.30 -25.52
C VAL A 164 -15.42 7.91 -27.00
N GLN A 165 -15.65 8.86 -27.90
CA GLN A 165 -15.51 8.73 -29.35
C GLN A 165 -14.06 8.92 -29.84
N GLY A 166 -13.14 9.35 -28.96
CA GLY A 166 -11.72 9.54 -29.29
C GLY A 166 -11.31 10.93 -29.71
N GLU A 167 -12.20 11.91 -29.63
CA GLU A 167 -11.87 13.29 -29.95
C GLU A 167 -11.04 13.90 -28.82
N LYS A 168 -9.99 14.61 -29.19
CA LYS A 168 -9.10 15.25 -28.22
C LYS A 168 -9.79 16.45 -27.57
N LEU A 169 -9.90 16.42 -26.24
CA LEU A 169 -10.42 17.51 -25.44
C LEU A 169 -9.38 18.63 -25.30
N LEU A 170 -9.84 19.87 -25.48
CA LEU A 170 -9.00 21.07 -25.46
C LEU A 170 -8.59 21.50 -24.03
N SER A 171 -9.31 21.05 -23.00
CA SER A 171 -9.07 21.42 -21.59
C SER A 171 -8.97 20.18 -20.71
N SER A 172 -8.09 20.23 -19.70
CA SER A 172 -8.00 19.15 -18.73
C SER A 172 -9.31 19.03 -17.94
N VAL A 173 -9.91 17.84 -17.95
CA VAL A 173 -11.14 17.58 -17.16
C VAL A 173 -10.86 17.67 -15.65
N ARG A 174 -9.62 17.37 -15.24
CA ARG A 174 -9.10 17.49 -13.87
C ARG A 174 -7.61 17.79 -13.88
N ASN A 175 -7.10 18.38 -12.80
CA ASN A 175 -5.65 18.46 -12.60
C ASN A 175 -5.03 17.07 -12.71
N PRO A 176 -3.83 16.97 -13.29
CA PRO A 176 -3.17 15.68 -13.41
C PRO A 176 -2.91 15.07 -12.05
N GLU A 177 -3.38 13.86 -11.85
CA GLU A 177 -3.13 13.16 -10.60
C GLU A 177 -1.67 12.72 -10.55
N GLU A 178 -0.98 13.01 -9.45
CA GLU A 178 0.45 12.73 -9.24
C GLU A 178 0.79 11.24 -9.35
N LEU A 179 -0.21 10.37 -9.14
CA LEU A 179 -0.10 8.92 -9.29
C LEU A 179 -0.23 8.44 -10.75
N HIS A 180 -0.46 9.32 -11.72
CA HIS A 180 -0.80 8.94 -13.08
C HIS A 180 0.25 9.36 -14.12
N GLN A 181 0.32 8.60 -15.21
CA GLN A 181 1.16 8.93 -16.36
C GLN A 181 0.59 8.48 -17.70
N TRP A 182 1.19 9.02 -18.76
CA TRP A 182 0.97 8.63 -20.15
C TRP A 182 1.56 7.27 -20.44
N LEU A 183 0.98 6.63 -21.44
CA LEU A 183 1.60 5.51 -22.10
C LEU A 183 1.34 5.62 -23.59
N GLU A 184 2.41 5.76 -24.37
CA GLU A 184 2.34 5.74 -25.84
C GLU A 184 2.95 4.44 -26.34
N VAL A 185 2.44 3.90 -27.45
CA VAL A 185 3.02 2.69 -28.05
C VAL A 185 4.49 2.92 -28.46
N GLU A 186 4.81 4.14 -28.91
CA GLU A 186 6.17 4.56 -29.31
C GLU A 186 7.17 4.60 -28.14
N GLN A 187 6.71 4.58 -26.89
CA GLN A 187 7.60 4.45 -25.74
C GLN A 187 8.23 3.07 -25.62
N PHE A 188 7.77 2.08 -26.40
CA PHE A 188 8.30 0.73 -26.40
C PHE A 188 9.11 0.46 -27.66
N SER A 189 10.35 0.00 -27.49
CA SER A 189 11.21 -0.40 -28.62
C SER A 189 10.64 -1.55 -29.45
N LYS A 190 9.82 -2.41 -28.84
CA LYS A 190 9.13 -3.51 -29.51
C LYS A 190 7.71 -3.59 -28.98
N SER A 191 6.74 -3.54 -29.89
CA SER A 191 5.32 -3.70 -29.60
C SER A 191 4.68 -4.73 -30.54
N LEU A 192 3.70 -5.49 -30.04
CA LEU A 192 2.83 -6.32 -30.88
C LEU A 192 1.97 -5.44 -31.80
N GLN A 193 1.68 -5.94 -33.01
CA GLN A 193 0.90 -5.19 -34.00
C GLN A 193 -0.49 -4.79 -33.47
N GLN A 194 -1.11 -5.67 -32.67
CA GLN A 194 -2.42 -5.45 -32.06
C GLN A 194 -2.49 -4.25 -31.11
N TRP A 195 -1.36 -3.69 -30.67
CA TRP A 195 -1.34 -2.46 -29.87
C TRP A 195 -1.52 -1.19 -30.71
N HIS A 196 -1.31 -1.28 -32.03
CA HIS A 196 -1.52 -0.19 -32.99
C HIS A 196 -2.95 -0.14 -33.50
N ASP A 197 -3.77 -1.13 -33.16
CA ASP A 197 -5.19 -1.17 -33.52
C ASP A 197 -5.99 -0.11 -32.75
N THR A 198 -6.97 0.48 -33.42
CA THR A 198 -7.78 1.58 -32.88
C THR A 198 -8.71 1.15 -31.74
N ASP A 199 -8.77 -0.14 -31.41
CA ASP A 199 -9.56 -0.66 -30.30
C ASP A 199 -8.96 -0.28 -28.93
N MET A 200 -7.65 -0.10 -28.85
CA MET A 200 -6.90 0.18 -27.60
C MET A 200 -6.23 1.55 -27.53
N ASN A 201 -6.06 2.23 -28.67
CA ASN A 201 -5.33 3.49 -28.73
C ASN A 201 -6.15 4.67 -29.28
N PHE A 202 -5.70 5.88 -28.96
CA PHE A 202 -6.10 7.12 -29.63
C PHE A 202 -4.83 7.88 -30.02
N GLU A 203 -4.62 8.14 -31.31
CA GLU A 203 -3.44 8.88 -31.81
C GLU A 203 -2.09 8.32 -31.29
N GLY A 204 -2.00 6.99 -31.08
CA GLY A 204 -0.81 6.32 -30.53
C GLY A 204 -0.74 6.24 -28.99
N ASP A 205 -1.64 6.92 -28.27
CA ASP A 205 -1.76 6.83 -26.82
C ASP A 205 -2.53 5.56 -26.44
N LEU A 206 -1.94 4.71 -25.60
CA LEU A 206 -2.62 3.54 -25.02
C LEU A 206 -3.57 4.02 -23.93
N VAL A 207 -4.87 3.87 -24.15
CA VAL A 207 -5.89 4.45 -23.27
C VAL A 207 -6.50 3.37 -22.35
N PRO A 208 -6.35 3.49 -21.02
CA PRO A 208 -6.85 2.50 -20.07
C PRO A 208 -8.34 2.17 -20.22
N ALA A 209 -9.23 3.15 -20.45
CA ALA A 209 -10.65 2.87 -20.63
C ALA A 209 -10.94 1.91 -21.79
N LYS A 210 -10.20 2.05 -22.90
CA LYS A 210 -10.30 1.15 -24.04
C LYS A 210 -9.83 -0.26 -23.70
N VAL A 211 -8.66 -0.35 -23.03
CA VAL A 211 -8.12 -1.61 -22.54
C VAL A 211 -9.11 -2.32 -21.62
N LEU A 212 -9.73 -1.58 -20.71
CA LEU A 212 -10.71 -2.10 -19.77
C LEU A 212 -12.02 -2.52 -20.46
N ALA A 213 -12.46 -1.82 -21.50
CA ALA A 213 -13.64 -2.18 -22.28
C ALA A 213 -13.45 -3.51 -23.02
N VAL A 214 -12.33 -3.65 -23.74
CA VAL A 214 -11.97 -4.91 -24.41
C VAL A 214 -11.79 -6.04 -23.39
N PHE A 215 -11.07 -5.78 -22.30
CA PHE A 215 -10.86 -6.78 -21.26
C PHE A 215 -12.16 -7.25 -20.59
N ARG A 216 -13.11 -6.33 -20.35
CA ARG A 216 -14.42 -6.66 -19.79
C ARG A 216 -15.21 -7.62 -20.68
N ASP A 217 -15.29 -7.31 -21.98
CA ASP A 217 -15.97 -8.16 -22.98
C ASP A 217 -15.33 -9.56 -23.06
N LEU A 218 -14.00 -9.62 -23.04
CA LEU A 218 -13.27 -10.89 -23.01
C LEU A 218 -13.57 -11.68 -21.74
N VAL A 219 -13.57 -11.04 -20.57
CA VAL A 219 -13.90 -11.69 -19.28
C VAL A 219 -15.33 -12.25 -19.31
N GLU A 220 -16.31 -11.47 -19.75
CA GLU A 220 -17.71 -11.89 -19.84
C GLU A 220 -17.87 -13.14 -20.73
N LYS A 221 -17.30 -13.11 -21.93
CA LYS A 221 -17.31 -14.26 -22.86
C LYS A 221 -16.57 -15.48 -22.30
N SER A 222 -15.49 -15.25 -21.55
CA SER A 222 -14.69 -16.32 -20.97
C SER A 222 -15.39 -16.98 -19.79
N ILE A 223 -16.16 -16.24 -18.97
CA ILE A 223 -17.00 -16.81 -17.89
C ILE A 223 -17.96 -17.86 -18.45
N ILE A 224 -18.64 -17.53 -19.56
CA ILE A 224 -19.58 -18.43 -20.23
C ILE A 224 -18.86 -19.65 -20.79
N THR A 225 -17.73 -19.44 -21.47
CA THR A 225 -16.98 -20.51 -22.15
C THR A 225 -16.36 -21.50 -21.16
N CYS A 226 -15.90 -21.02 -20.00
CA CYS A 226 -15.34 -21.85 -18.95
C CYS A 226 -16.38 -22.56 -18.05
N ASP A 227 -17.68 -22.39 -18.32
CA ASP A 227 -18.79 -22.84 -17.44
C ASP A 227 -18.65 -22.33 -15.99
N LEU A 228 -18.17 -21.08 -15.84
CA LEU A 228 -17.95 -20.44 -14.55
C LEU A 228 -19.12 -19.57 -14.10
N SER A 229 -20.20 -19.46 -14.88
CA SER A 229 -21.33 -18.56 -14.60
C SER A 229 -22.03 -18.78 -13.26
N ARG A 230 -21.92 -19.98 -12.65
CA ARG A 230 -22.44 -20.27 -11.31
C ARG A 230 -21.51 -19.81 -10.17
N LYS A 231 -20.22 -19.62 -10.47
CA LYS A 231 -19.18 -19.29 -9.49
C LYS A 231 -18.64 -17.88 -9.65
N ILE A 232 -18.65 -17.33 -10.86
CA ILE A 232 -18.12 -16.01 -11.17
C ILE A 232 -19.21 -15.21 -11.85
N SER A 233 -19.49 -14.02 -11.35
CA SER A 233 -20.35 -13.04 -12.00
C SER A 233 -19.64 -11.71 -12.17
N LEU A 234 -19.84 -11.06 -13.31
CA LEU A 234 -19.31 -9.74 -13.56
C LEU A 234 -20.12 -8.71 -12.78
N LEU A 235 -19.45 -7.82 -12.03
CA LEU A 235 -20.11 -6.77 -11.27
C LEU A 235 -20.24 -5.52 -12.12
N GLU A 236 -21.48 -5.09 -12.34
CA GLU A 236 -21.77 -3.78 -12.92
C GLU A 236 -21.34 -2.68 -11.94
N SER A 237 -20.50 -1.78 -12.39
CA SER A 237 -20.09 -0.62 -11.60
C SER A 237 -19.80 0.56 -12.50
N PHE A 238 -20.08 1.76 -12.00
CA PHE A 238 -19.65 3.03 -12.62
C PHE A 238 -18.12 3.26 -12.52
N SER A 239 -17.38 2.25 -12.05
CA SER A 239 -15.93 2.27 -11.89
C SER A 239 -15.24 1.85 -13.19
N SER A 240 -14.09 2.46 -13.48
CA SER A 240 -13.25 2.10 -14.63
C SER A 240 -12.65 0.69 -14.53
N VAL A 241 -12.68 0.04 -13.36
CA VAL A 241 -12.04 -1.26 -13.12
C VAL A 241 -12.99 -2.43 -13.40
N VAL A 242 -12.47 -3.53 -13.95
CA VAL A 242 -13.21 -4.79 -14.12
C VAL A 242 -13.27 -5.53 -12.78
N ARG A 243 -14.49 -5.79 -12.29
CA ARG A 243 -14.71 -6.46 -11.01
C ARG A 243 -15.59 -7.68 -11.20
N VAL A 244 -15.26 -8.75 -10.50
CA VAL A 244 -16.04 -9.99 -10.50
C VAL A 244 -16.35 -10.39 -9.06
N ALA A 245 -17.56 -10.89 -8.83
CA ALA A 245 -17.87 -11.63 -7.61
C ALA A 245 -17.51 -13.09 -7.83
N VAL A 246 -16.81 -13.69 -6.86
CA VAL A 246 -16.35 -15.07 -6.91
C VAL A 246 -16.92 -15.81 -5.70
N GLU A 247 -17.72 -16.82 -5.98
CA GLU A 247 -18.30 -17.72 -4.99
C GLU A 247 -17.26 -18.77 -4.60
N THR A 248 -16.78 -18.69 -3.35
CA THR A 248 -15.86 -19.69 -2.78
C THR A 248 -16.63 -20.64 -1.86
N SER A 249 -15.97 -21.68 -1.36
CA SER A 249 -16.59 -22.65 -0.44
C SER A 249 -17.12 -22.03 0.86
N ASN A 250 -16.56 -20.89 1.28
CA ASN A 250 -16.85 -20.28 2.57
C ASN A 250 -17.62 -18.96 2.46
N LEU A 251 -17.33 -18.16 1.43
CA LEU A 251 -17.91 -16.83 1.26
C LEU A 251 -17.80 -16.32 -0.18
N GLN A 252 -18.63 -15.36 -0.54
CA GLN A 252 -18.50 -14.61 -1.77
C GLN A 252 -17.48 -13.47 -1.59
N VAL A 253 -16.49 -13.40 -2.48
CA VAL A 253 -15.49 -12.32 -2.51
C VAL A 253 -15.61 -11.45 -3.75
N GLU A 254 -15.22 -10.19 -3.64
CA GLU A 254 -15.05 -9.27 -4.76
C GLU A 254 -13.59 -9.28 -5.22
N VAL A 255 -13.35 -9.47 -6.52
CA VAL A 255 -12.01 -9.46 -7.11
C VAL A 255 -11.92 -8.35 -8.16
N GLU A 256 -11.02 -7.40 -7.93
CA GLU A 256 -10.63 -6.39 -8.93
C GLU A 256 -9.58 -7.00 -9.87
N LEU A 257 -9.92 -7.16 -11.15
CA LEU A 257 -9.00 -7.60 -12.20
C LEU A 257 -8.46 -6.37 -12.95
N VAL A 258 -7.14 -6.16 -12.87
CA VAL A 258 -6.52 -4.91 -13.34
C VAL A 258 -5.48 -5.20 -14.42
N PRO A 259 -5.77 -4.93 -15.70
CA PRO A 259 -4.77 -4.96 -16.76
C PRO A 259 -3.57 -4.09 -16.41
N THR A 260 -2.37 -4.65 -16.52
CA THR A 260 -1.13 -4.04 -16.01
C THR A 260 0.02 -4.18 -16.99
N VAL A 261 0.68 -3.07 -17.33
CA VAL A 261 1.96 -3.10 -18.05
C VAL A 261 3.09 -3.15 -17.03
N GLU A 262 3.93 -4.16 -17.12
CA GLU A 262 5.05 -4.39 -16.21
C GLU A 262 6.34 -3.82 -16.79
N ILE A 263 6.91 -2.84 -16.09
CA ILE A 263 8.15 -2.18 -16.49
C ILE A 263 9.26 -2.69 -15.56
N LEU A 264 10.08 -3.63 -16.06
CA LEU A 264 10.96 -4.43 -15.18
C LEU A 264 12.34 -3.80 -14.91
N THR A 265 12.82 -2.88 -15.74
CA THR A 265 14.24 -2.48 -15.74
C THR A 265 14.50 -0.98 -15.65
N CYS A 266 13.47 -0.17 -15.43
CA CYS A 266 13.65 1.26 -15.24
C CYS A 266 12.81 1.78 -14.08
N TRP A 267 13.32 2.81 -13.44
CA TRP A 267 12.65 3.52 -12.36
C TRP A 267 12.04 4.80 -12.91
N PRO A 268 10.77 5.13 -12.59
CA PRO A 268 10.11 6.26 -13.23
C PRO A 268 10.71 7.59 -12.75
N GLU A 269 10.87 8.56 -13.65
CA GLU A 269 11.50 9.86 -13.34
C GLU A 269 10.73 10.65 -12.26
N LYS A 270 9.40 10.52 -12.26
CA LYS A 270 8.51 11.10 -11.25
C LYS A 270 8.79 10.56 -9.84
N ALA A 271 9.27 9.31 -9.73
CA ALA A 271 9.51 8.66 -8.45
C ALA A 271 10.88 9.00 -7.90
N ARG A 272 10.90 9.57 -6.69
CA ARG A 272 12.13 9.94 -5.99
C ARG A 272 12.17 9.26 -4.65
N TRP A 273 13.30 8.62 -4.36
CA TRP A 273 13.57 8.15 -3.01
C TRP A 273 13.52 9.33 -2.02
N PRO A 274 12.97 9.14 -0.81
CA PRO A 274 13.09 10.13 0.25
C PRO A 274 14.55 10.54 0.47
N ARG A 275 14.78 11.84 0.66
CA ARG A 275 16.12 12.38 0.96
C ARG A 275 16.20 12.62 2.47
N CYS A 276 16.42 11.55 3.23
CA CYS A 276 16.59 11.63 4.68
C CYS A 276 18.08 11.70 5.05
N LEU A 277 18.40 12.45 6.12
CA LEU A 277 19.78 12.70 6.58
C LEU A 277 20.54 11.41 6.90
N ARG A 278 19.82 10.39 7.36
CA ARG A 278 20.34 9.03 7.59
C ARG A 278 19.74 8.10 6.54
N ARG A 279 20.60 7.30 5.89
CA ARG A 279 20.20 6.42 4.79
C ARG A 279 19.52 5.17 5.36
N TRP A 280 18.21 5.06 5.14
CA TRP A 280 17.48 3.80 5.22
C TRP A 280 16.67 3.61 3.93
N PRO A 281 16.65 2.40 3.36
CA PRO A 281 17.53 1.27 3.64
C PRO A 281 18.96 1.54 3.13
N SER A 282 19.82 0.52 3.13
CA SER A 282 21.16 0.63 2.55
C SER A 282 21.10 1.04 1.08
N GLN A 283 22.16 1.69 0.57
CA GLN A 283 22.21 2.08 -0.85
C GLN A 283 22.10 0.87 -1.79
N GLU A 284 22.69 -0.27 -1.40
CA GLU A 284 22.56 -1.53 -2.14
C GLU A 284 21.10 -2.00 -2.23
N LYS A 285 20.36 -1.97 -1.11
CA LYS A 285 18.93 -2.30 -1.10
C LYS A 285 18.14 -1.31 -1.96
N VAL A 286 18.47 -0.02 -1.94
CA VAL A 286 17.81 0.98 -2.81
C VAL A 286 18.04 0.65 -4.30
N GLN A 287 19.28 0.32 -4.69
CA GLN A 287 19.57 -0.04 -6.09
C GLN A 287 18.88 -1.33 -6.49
N CYS A 288 18.88 -2.33 -5.61
CA CYS A 288 18.15 -3.58 -5.78
C CYS A 288 16.65 -3.31 -5.98
N VAL A 289 16.01 -2.55 -5.09
CA VAL A 289 14.58 -2.19 -5.21
C VAL A 289 14.29 -1.50 -6.55
N LYS A 290 15.14 -0.56 -6.97
CA LYS A 290 14.98 0.15 -8.24
C LYS A 290 15.13 -0.74 -9.46
N SER A 291 15.96 -1.80 -9.39
CA SER A 291 16.20 -2.69 -10.53
C SER A 291 15.00 -3.56 -10.88
N PHE A 292 13.97 -3.64 -10.03
CA PHE A 292 12.70 -4.30 -10.36
C PHE A 292 11.72 -3.37 -11.08
N GLY A 293 12.00 -2.07 -11.16
CA GLY A 293 11.15 -1.10 -11.86
C GLY A 293 9.78 -0.88 -11.23
N PHE A 294 8.74 -0.72 -12.05
CA PHE A 294 7.40 -0.32 -11.64
C PHE A 294 6.31 -0.89 -12.56
N ASN A 295 5.06 -0.67 -12.20
CA ASN A 295 3.89 -1.14 -12.95
C ASN A 295 3.02 0.04 -13.35
N LEU A 296 2.31 -0.13 -14.46
CA LEU A 296 1.29 0.77 -14.94
C LEU A 296 -0.05 0.06 -14.98
N LEU A 297 -0.99 0.53 -14.16
CA LEU A 297 -2.27 -0.12 -13.94
C LEU A 297 -3.38 0.62 -14.67
N ALA A 298 -4.22 -0.13 -15.39
CA ALA A 298 -5.44 0.39 -16.00
C ALA A 298 -6.54 0.54 -14.94
N ARG A 299 -6.51 1.64 -14.19
CA ARG A 299 -7.46 1.93 -13.09
C ARG A 299 -8.21 3.25 -13.22
N SER A 300 -7.89 4.04 -14.24
CA SER A 300 -8.57 5.29 -14.57
C SER A 300 -9.10 5.22 -16.00
N ASN A 301 -9.82 6.25 -16.44
CA ASN A 301 -10.32 6.29 -17.82
C ASN A 301 -9.24 6.68 -18.84
N TYR A 302 -8.32 7.57 -18.46
CA TYR A 302 -7.46 8.26 -19.43
C TYR A 302 -5.97 7.97 -19.24
N HIS A 303 -5.53 7.74 -18.01
CA HIS A 303 -4.11 7.66 -17.67
C HIS A 303 -3.80 6.41 -16.86
N TRP A 304 -2.57 5.92 -17.01
CA TRP A 304 -2.12 4.74 -16.30
C TRP A 304 -1.71 5.13 -14.89
N GLN A 305 -2.17 4.36 -13.90
CA GLN A 305 -1.79 4.57 -12.51
C GLN A 305 -0.44 3.90 -12.24
N LEU A 306 0.49 4.64 -11.63
CA LEU A 306 1.77 4.12 -11.16
C LEU A 306 1.56 3.15 -10.00
N GLY A 307 2.19 1.97 -10.09
CA GLY A 307 2.23 0.99 -9.02
C GLY A 307 3.65 0.52 -8.73
N PHE A 308 4.00 0.41 -7.46
CA PHE A 308 5.33 0.01 -7.01
C PHE A 308 5.31 -1.32 -6.25
N SER A 309 4.35 -2.20 -6.53
CA SER A 309 4.09 -3.42 -5.75
C SER A 309 5.33 -4.28 -5.52
N ARG A 310 6.17 -4.46 -6.54
CA ARG A 310 7.39 -5.25 -6.49
C ARG A 310 8.46 -4.58 -5.61
N ALA A 311 8.70 -3.29 -5.84
CA ALA A 311 9.60 -2.48 -5.02
C ALA A 311 9.17 -2.40 -3.55
N GLU A 312 7.88 -2.21 -3.32
CA GLU A 312 7.23 -2.22 -2.01
C GLU A 312 7.40 -3.55 -1.29
N ARG A 313 7.21 -4.68 -1.98
CA ARG A 313 7.39 -6.01 -1.41
C ARG A 313 8.84 -6.23 -0.98
N LEU A 314 9.80 -5.91 -1.84
CA LEU A 314 11.23 -6.05 -1.52
C LEU A 314 11.67 -5.19 -0.33
N LEU A 315 11.04 -4.03 -0.11
CA LEU A 315 11.30 -3.21 1.07
C LEU A 315 10.75 -3.83 2.35
N MET A 316 9.60 -4.49 2.26
CA MET A 316 8.98 -5.18 3.39
C MET A 316 9.68 -6.51 3.70
N GLU A 317 10.17 -7.19 2.66
CA GLU A 317 10.99 -8.39 2.77
C GLU A 317 12.36 -8.06 3.35
N GLY A 318 12.67 -8.67 4.49
CA GLY A 318 13.93 -8.43 5.19
C GLY A 318 13.99 -7.11 5.95
N ILE A 319 12.84 -6.45 6.19
CA ILE A 319 12.79 -5.17 6.93
C ILE A 319 13.38 -5.26 8.36
N ASP A 320 13.42 -6.47 8.91
CA ASP A 320 13.97 -6.80 10.23
C ASP A 320 15.23 -7.69 10.17
N GLU A 321 15.92 -7.75 9.02
CA GLU A 321 17.23 -8.44 8.90
C GLU A 321 18.28 -7.88 9.89
N ASP A 322 18.10 -6.64 10.34
CA ASP A 322 18.93 -5.99 11.36
C ASP A 322 18.52 -6.33 12.81
N GLY A 323 17.56 -7.25 13.00
CA GLY A 323 17.07 -7.70 14.30
C GLY A 323 16.03 -6.77 14.96
N GLY A 324 15.44 -5.85 14.20
CA GLY A 324 14.33 -5.02 14.67
C GLY A 324 12.98 -5.77 14.78
N CYS A 325 11.95 -5.05 15.25
CA CYS A 325 10.57 -5.56 15.35
C CYS A 325 9.56 -4.81 14.45
N ARG A 326 10.00 -4.22 13.33
CA ARG A 326 9.17 -3.38 12.43
C ARG A 326 7.98 -4.15 11.87
N MET A 327 8.19 -5.39 11.43
CA MET A 327 7.15 -6.25 10.90
C MET A 327 6.16 -6.68 11.99
N LYS A 328 6.64 -6.99 13.20
CA LYS A 328 5.77 -7.28 14.36
C LYS A 328 4.87 -6.07 14.67
N CYS A 329 5.45 -4.87 14.73
CA CYS A 329 4.71 -3.63 14.92
C CYS A 329 3.67 -3.39 13.81
N PHE A 330 4.04 -3.63 12.55
CA PHE A 330 3.15 -3.47 11.41
C PHE A 330 1.97 -4.44 11.44
N ARG A 331 2.21 -5.72 11.75
CA ARG A 331 1.15 -6.75 11.86
C ARG A 331 0.13 -6.39 12.93
N VAL A 332 0.57 -5.97 14.12
CA VAL A 332 -0.33 -5.52 15.19
C VAL A 332 -1.09 -4.25 14.78
N MET A 333 -0.43 -3.29 14.14
CA MET A 333 -1.09 -2.07 13.65
C MET A 333 -2.19 -2.38 12.63
N ARG A 334 -1.93 -3.33 11.72
CA ARG A 334 -2.93 -3.79 10.75
C ARG A 334 -4.13 -4.42 11.45
N GLN A 335 -3.88 -5.28 12.43
CA GLN A 335 -4.96 -5.94 13.17
C GLN A 335 -5.81 -4.92 13.95
N MET A 336 -5.17 -4.00 14.70
CA MET A 336 -5.85 -2.93 15.44
C MET A 336 -6.69 -2.01 14.52
N LYS A 337 -6.21 -1.77 13.30
CA LYS A 337 -6.96 -1.02 12.27
C LYS A 337 -8.24 -1.75 11.86
N GLU A 338 -8.20 -3.07 11.73
CA GLU A 338 -9.34 -3.89 11.34
C GLU A 338 -10.33 -4.09 12.51
N ASP A 339 -9.81 -4.26 13.74
CA ASP A 339 -10.59 -4.64 14.93
C ASP A 339 -11.11 -3.47 15.75
N ILE A 340 -10.51 -2.28 15.69
CA ILE A 340 -10.83 -1.19 16.62
C ILE A 340 -10.97 0.13 15.87
N TRP A 341 -9.91 0.56 15.18
CA TRP A 341 -9.83 1.94 14.69
C TRP A 341 -10.72 2.16 13.46
N CYS A 342 -10.72 1.24 12.50
CA CYS A 342 -11.38 1.41 11.21
C CYS A 342 -12.08 0.11 10.76
N LYS A 343 -13.11 -0.30 11.52
CA LYS A 343 -13.98 -1.45 11.23
C LYS A 343 -14.78 -1.25 9.94
N GLY A 344 -15.12 -2.35 9.29
CA GLY A 344 -16.05 -2.38 8.15
C GLY A 344 -15.40 -2.77 6.82
N ASN A 345 -16.25 -2.98 5.82
CA ASN A 345 -15.86 -3.54 4.52
C ASN A 345 -15.25 -2.51 3.56
N LYS A 346 -15.48 -1.22 3.77
CA LYS A 346 -14.91 -0.12 2.98
C LYS A 346 -14.20 0.88 3.90
N PRO A 347 -13.08 0.48 4.53
CA PRO A 347 -12.43 1.31 5.52
C PRO A 347 -11.73 2.51 4.87
N VAL A 348 -11.81 3.69 5.50
CA VAL A 348 -11.06 4.89 5.09
C VAL A 348 -9.53 4.65 5.16
N LEU A 349 -9.10 3.75 6.04
CA LEU A 349 -7.73 3.26 6.11
C LEU A 349 -7.58 1.85 5.53
N THR A 350 -6.65 1.71 4.59
CA THR A 350 -6.24 0.42 4.00
C THR A 350 -4.90 -0.03 4.58
N SER A 351 -4.57 -1.32 4.40
CA SER A 351 -3.24 -1.85 4.71
C SER A 351 -2.12 -1.13 3.96
N TYR A 352 -2.42 -0.59 2.77
CA TYR A 352 -1.49 0.21 1.98
C TYR A 352 -1.11 1.52 2.69
N HIS A 353 -2.09 2.22 3.27
CA HIS A 353 -1.82 3.44 4.06
C HIS A 353 -0.92 3.13 5.26
N LEU A 354 -1.18 2.02 5.95
CA LEU A 354 -0.35 1.56 7.06
C LEU A 354 1.08 1.23 6.64
N GLN A 355 1.26 0.64 5.46
CA GLN A 355 2.58 0.33 4.92
C GLN A 355 3.36 1.62 4.64
N MET A 356 2.73 2.64 4.05
CA MET A 356 3.37 3.94 3.84
C MET A 356 3.77 4.60 5.16
N VAL A 357 2.93 4.50 6.20
CA VAL A 357 3.27 4.94 7.55
C VAL A 357 4.51 4.23 8.09
N LEU A 358 4.62 2.91 7.92
CA LEU A 358 5.78 2.13 8.32
C LEU A 358 7.04 2.61 7.60
N LEU A 359 7.03 2.70 6.27
CA LEU A 359 8.19 3.11 5.48
C LEU A 359 8.69 4.51 5.88
N TRP A 360 7.79 5.48 6.04
CA TRP A 360 8.15 6.82 6.54
C TRP A 360 8.65 6.83 7.98
N THR A 361 8.18 5.91 8.82
CA THR A 361 8.66 5.79 10.19
C THR A 361 10.06 5.18 10.23
N CYS A 362 10.37 4.26 9.32
CA CYS A 362 11.71 3.70 9.17
C CYS A 362 12.72 4.74 8.66
N GLU A 363 12.32 5.63 7.75
CA GLU A 363 13.14 6.79 7.33
C GLU A 363 13.48 7.71 8.52
N LYS A 364 12.53 7.91 9.45
CA LYS A 364 12.75 8.70 10.67
C LYS A 364 13.60 7.98 11.72
N TYR A 365 13.41 6.66 11.85
CA TYR A 365 14.07 5.80 12.83
C TYR A 365 14.79 4.65 12.12
N PRO A 366 15.95 4.91 11.49
CA PRO A 366 16.58 3.96 10.57
C PRO A 366 17.29 2.81 11.27
N ARG A 367 17.60 2.90 12.57
CA ARG A 367 18.51 1.97 13.25
C ARG A 367 17.75 0.85 13.95
N ALA A 368 18.29 -0.37 13.94
CA ALA A 368 17.78 -1.52 14.70
C ALA A 368 17.47 -1.19 16.17
N LYS A 369 18.32 -0.41 16.84
CA LYS A 369 18.14 0.00 18.25
C LYS A 369 16.84 0.77 18.48
N ASP A 370 16.37 1.51 17.47
CA ASP A 370 15.11 2.24 17.57
C ASP A 370 13.95 1.23 17.59
N TRP A 371 14.10 0.09 16.93
CA TRP A 371 13.10 -0.99 16.85
C TRP A 371 13.44 -2.17 17.75
N ARG A 372 14.23 -1.96 18.81
CA ARG A 372 14.61 -3.02 19.75
C ARG A 372 13.42 -3.54 20.56
N TYR A 373 12.56 -2.63 20.98
CA TYR A 373 11.42 -2.93 21.85
C TYR A 373 10.12 -2.67 21.10
N PHE A 374 9.24 -3.68 21.12
CA PHE A 374 7.98 -3.66 20.40
C PHE A 374 7.10 -2.47 20.79
N ARG A 375 6.96 -2.23 22.10
CA ARG A 375 6.14 -1.15 22.66
C ARG A 375 6.48 0.22 22.07
N GLU A 376 7.75 0.58 22.07
CA GLU A 376 8.25 1.86 21.59
C GLU A 376 8.11 1.96 20.08
N GLY A 377 8.46 0.90 19.34
CA GLY A 377 8.31 0.83 17.89
C GLY A 377 6.86 0.98 17.44
N PHE A 378 5.96 0.23 18.08
CA PHE A 378 4.53 0.25 17.79
C PHE A 378 3.92 1.61 18.10
N LEU A 379 4.16 2.18 19.28
CA LEU A 379 3.65 3.50 19.63
C LEU A 379 4.18 4.61 18.70
N ARG A 380 5.38 4.47 18.11
CA ARG A 380 5.85 5.41 17.09
C ARG A 380 5.03 5.31 15.81
N LEU A 381 4.69 4.11 15.36
CA LEU A 381 3.81 3.90 14.22
C LEU A 381 2.42 4.51 14.46
N VAL A 382 1.83 4.24 15.62
CA VAL A 382 0.50 4.77 15.97
C VAL A 382 0.52 6.30 16.03
N ARG A 383 1.54 6.91 16.65
CA ARG A 383 1.68 8.39 16.65
C ARG A 383 1.86 8.96 15.25
N LYS A 384 2.62 8.28 14.38
CA LYS A 384 2.80 8.70 12.99
C LYS A 384 1.48 8.60 12.22
N LEU A 385 0.74 7.50 12.38
CA LEU A 385 -0.57 7.32 11.78
C LEU A 385 -1.55 8.41 12.25
N HIS A 386 -1.67 8.62 13.56
CA HIS A 386 -2.51 9.67 14.15
C HIS A 386 -2.19 11.03 13.54
N LYS A 387 -0.89 11.39 13.43
CA LYS A 387 -0.48 12.66 12.80
C LYS A 387 -0.94 12.75 11.35
N CYS A 388 -0.71 11.71 10.53
CA CYS A 388 -1.11 11.73 9.13
C CYS A 388 -2.64 11.83 8.95
N VAL A 389 -3.40 11.08 9.77
CA VAL A 389 -4.86 11.07 9.73
C VAL A 389 -5.43 12.41 10.18
N SER A 390 -4.94 12.98 11.29
CA SER A 390 -5.40 14.28 11.82
C SER A 390 -5.11 15.45 10.88
N GLN A 391 -4.08 15.31 10.02
CA GLN A 391 -3.71 16.33 9.03
C GLN A 391 -4.36 16.08 7.67
N HIS A 392 -5.17 15.01 7.53
CA HIS A 392 -5.70 14.51 6.25
C HIS A 392 -4.62 14.39 5.16
N PHE A 393 -3.39 14.05 5.58
CA PHE A 393 -2.23 14.05 4.72
C PHE A 393 -1.32 12.85 4.99
N LEU A 394 -1.28 11.93 4.03
CA LEU A 394 -0.32 10.82 4.00
C LEU A 394 0.41 10.84 2.66
N LYS A 395 1.66 11.28 2.69
CA LYS A 395 2.53 11.33 1.52
C LYS A 395 2.86 9.92 1.01
N HIS A 396 2.74 9.69 -0.29
CA HIS A 396 3.22 8.46 -0.92
C HIS A 396 4.75 8.35 -0.77
N TYR A 397 5.27 7.15 -0.54
CA TYR A 397 6.68 6.95 -0.20
C TYR A 397 7.63 7.35 -1.35
N PHE A 398 7.31 6.97 -2.59
CA PHE A 398 8.14 7.27 -3.76
C PHE A 398 7.74 8.53 -4.54
N LEU A 399 6.52 9.05 -4.33
CA LEU A 399 5.94 10.11 -5.17
C LEU A 399 5.73 11.33 -4.29
N ARG A 400 6.51 12.39 -4.54
CA ARG A 400 6.66 13.50 -3.59
C ARG A 400 5.37 14.28 -3.35
N ASP A 401 4.57 14.42 -4.39
CA ASP A 401 3.45 15.35 -4.39
C ASP A 401 2.10 14.61 -4.25
N ALA A 402 2.14 13.27 -4.20
CA ALA A 402 0.95 12.45 -4.02
C ALA A 402 0.53 12.36 -2.54
N ASN A 403 -0.65 12.90 -2.22
CA ASN A 403 -1.34 12.69 -0.95
C ASN A 403 -2.35 11.54 -1.07
N LEU A 404 -2.14 10.46 -0.32
CA LEU A 404 -3.02 9.28 -0.32
C LEU A 404 -4.37 9.51 0.36
N PHE A 405 -4.53 10.59 1.11
CA PHE A 405 -5.79 10.98 1.74
C PHE A 405 -6.55 12.07 0.99
N GLN A 406 -6.09 12.47 -0.21
CA GLN A 406 -6.67 13.59 -0.97
C GLN A 406 -8.19 13.46 -1.21
N TYR A 407 -8.69 12.23 -1.40
CA TYR A 407 -10.10 11.94 -1.69
C TYR A 407 -10.77 11.09 -0.62
N ALA A 408 -10.12 10.89 0.52
CA ALA A 408 -10.71 10.18 1.64
C ALA A 408 -11.80 11.04 2.31
N ASN A 409 -12.83 10.39 2.86
CA ASN A 409 -13.85 11.09 3.63
C ASN A 409 -13.21 11.69 4.89
N THR A 410 -13.24 13.01 5.03
CA THR A 410 -12.60 13.73 6.14
C THR A 410 -13.26 13.41 7.48
N SER A 411 -14.58 13.25 7.53
CA SER A 411 -15.30 12.86 8.74
C SER A 411 -14.88 11.47 9.21
N ASP A 412 -14.71 10.51 8.30
CA ASP A 412 -14.24 9.17 8.65
C ASP A 412 -12.78 9.21 9.14
N LEU A 413 -11.93 10.05 8.53
CA LEU A 413 -10.57 10.25 9.02
C LEU A 413 -10.56 10.85 10.44
N ASP A 414 -11.41 11.84 10.73
CA ASP A 414 -11.50 12.47 12.05
C ASP A 414 -11.98 11.49 13.12
N LEU A 415 -12.95 10.63 12.80
CA LEU A 415 -13.39 9.54 13.67
C LEU A 415 -12.25 8.57 13.99
N VAL A 416 -11.44 8.23 13.00
CA VAL A 416 -10.26 7.37 13.20
C VAL A 416 -9.20 8.08 14.03
N ALA A 417 -8.94 9.37 13.81
CA ALA A 417 -8.03 10.18 14.62
C ALA A 417 -8.47 10.18 16.10
N GLY A 418 -9.76 10.38 16.36
CA GLY A 418 -10.34 10.33 17.71
C GLY A 418 -10.09 9.00 18.42
N LYS A 419 -10.25 7.87 17.72
CA LYS A 419 -9.94 6.55 18.31
C LYS A 419 -8.44 6.34 18.55
N LEU A 420 -7.60 6.87 17.66
CA LEU A 420 -6.15 6.76 17.78
C LEU A 420 -5.62 7.58 18.96
N ILE A 421 -6.15 8.79 19.22
CA ILE A 421 -5.71 9.59 20.37
C ILE A 421 -6.11 8.94 21.71
N VAL A 422 -7.33 8.42 21.83
CA VAL A 422 -7.78 7.67 23.01
C VAL A 422 -6.88 6.46 23.26
N PHE A 423 -6.52 5.73 22.20
CA PHE A 423 -5.56 4.62 22.31
C PHE A 423 -4.17 5.09 22.75
N LEU A 424 -3.70 6.25 22.28
CA LEU A 424 -2.38 6.78 22.66
C LEU A 424 -2.32 7.27 24.11
N GLU A 425 -3.44 7.73 24.67
CA GLU A 425 -3.59 8.08 26.09
C GLU A 425 -3.51 6.83 26.98
N ASN A 426 -4.09 5.71 26.53
CA ASN A 426 -4.07 4.46 27.26
C ASN A 426 -3.87 3.25 26.32
N PRO A 427 -2.62 2.90 26.00
CA PRO A 427 -2.30 1.90 24.98
C PRO A 427 -2.49 0.49 25.53
N VAL A 428 -3.71 -0.04 25.42
CA VAL A 428 -4.09 -1.41 25.78
C VAL A 428 -4.61 -2.15 24.54
N ILE A 429 -4.16 -3.38 24.33
CA ILE A 429 -4.68 -4.26 23.27
C ILE A 429 -5.84 -5.05 23.85
N CYS A 430 -6.99 -5.04 23.16
CA CYS A 430 -8.12 -5.89 23.53
C CYS A 430 -7.78 -7.33 23.15
N LEU A 431 -7.56 -8.20 24.15
CA LEU A 431 -7.26 -9.63 23.94
C LEU A 431 -8.50 -10.49 23.72
N ASP A 432 -9.69 -9.94 23.97
CA ASP A 432 -10.99 -10.64 23.88
C ASP A 432 -11.45 -10.95 22.44
#